data_AF-A0A7C6IID8-F1
#
_entry.id   AF-A0A7C6IID8-F1
#
_cell.length_a   1.000
_cell.length_b   1.000
_cell.length_c   1.000
_cell.angle_alpha   90.00
_cell.angle_beta   90.00
_cell.angle_gamma   90.00
#
_symmetry.space_group_name_H-M   'P 1'
#
loop_
_entity.id
_entity.type
_entity.pdbx_description
1 polymer ?
#
loop_
_entity_poly.entity_id
_entity_poly.type
_entity_poly.pdbx_seq_one_letter_code
_entity_poly.pdbx_strand_id
1 'polypeptide(L)'
;MANPFSKGWKYMMSSFDKKIEDNADPKVQIHQAAEAAREQHRQIQQQAAAVIGNRNQLEMQLARLNKERDKLTANARTAVQQADAARAGGEEAKAAEFEQTAGVFATQLVSVETEIEQTTEMHAQAVRAAEEAQQQAKQSQTRFEELKTQIRELESQADQAKMQEQTSRTLDGMQGVSDDPNVPTLEGVREKIEGRYARALGAQELAENSAAGRMAEIEAAGTDASADMRLAEIRAQMASEGGNQLESGAGEPAGALEQGDAAQGAAEGAAEGAAAPDTDAAPNADAADAEHPDVDDADVTV
;
A
#
# COMPACT_ATOMS: atom_id res chain seq x y z
N MET A 1 21.04 -9.91 -45.16
CA MET A 1 21.38 -11.30 -44.80
C MET A 1 20.73 -11.61 -43.46
N ALA A 2 20.14 -12.80 -43.27
CA ALA A 2 19.39 -13.12 -42.05
C ALA A 2 20.34 -13.56 -40.92
N ASN A 3 20.33 -12.83 -39.80
CA ASN A 3 21.27 -13.06 -38.70
C ASN A 3 20.91 -14.37 -37.94
N PRO A 4 21.80 -15.37 -37.85
CA PRO A 4 21.46 -16.66 -37.23
C PRO A 4 21.32 -16.59 -35.70
N PHE A 5 21.95 -15.60 -35.05
CA PHE A 5 21.98 -15.48 -33.58
C PHE A 5 20.64 -15.11 -32.93
N SER A 6 19.79 -14.32 -33.58
CA SER A 6 18.49 -13.91 -32.99
C SER A 6 17.46 -15.04 -32.92
N LYS A 7 17.67 -16.13 -33.68
CA LYS A 7 16.82 -17.33 -33.63
C LYS A 7 17.13 -18.20 -32.40
N GLY A 8 18.39 -18.29 -31.99
CA GLY A 8 18.81 -19.04 -30.81
C GLY A 8 18.17 -18.52 -29.52
N TRP A 9 18.20 -17.20 -29.30
CA TRP A 9 17.56 -16.57 -28.14
C TRP A 9 16.04 -16.81 -28.13
N LYS A 10 15.37 -16.72 -29.29
CA LYS A 10 13.92 -16.91 -29.39
C LYS A 10 13.50 -18.36 -29.09
N TYR A 11 14.30 -19.35 -29.47
CA TYR A 11 14.08 -20.75 -29.04
C TYR A 11 14.41 -20.97 -27.56
N MET A 12 15.44 -20.30 -27.02
CA MET A 12 15.80 -20.41 -25.60
C MET A 12 14.70 -19.82 -24.69
N MET A 13 14.20 -18.62 -24.99
CA MET A 13 13.02 -18.05 -24.31
C MET A 13 11.78 -18.94 -24.52
N SER A 14 11.49 -19.38 -25.75
CA SER A 14 10.35 -20.27 -26.00
C SER A 14 10.45 -21.61 -25.24
N SER A 15 11.65 -22.11 -24.96
CA SER A 15 11.85 -23.32 -24.16
C SER A 15 11.76 -23.09 -22.64
N PHE A 16 11.87 -21.84 -22.20
CA PHE A 16 11.64 -21.41 -20.82
C PHE A 16 10.16 -21.11 -20.58
N ASP A 17 9.54 -20.23 -21.40
CA ASP A 17 8.09 -19.93 -21.35
C ASP A 17 7.28 -21.24 -21.35
N LYS A 18 7.52 -22.11 -22.34
CA LYS A 18 6.74 -23.33 -22.53
C LYS A 18 6.96 -24.41 -21.46
N LYS A 19 7.94 -24.25 -20.57
CA LYS A 19 8.10 -25.12 -19.38
C LYS A 19 7.66 -24.45 -18.07
N ILE A 20 7.36 -23.16 -18.10
CA ILE A 20 6.76 -22.43 -16.99
C ILE A 20 5.22 -22.49 -17.10
N GLU A 21 4.67 -22.38 -18.32
CA GLU A 21 3.22 -22.44 -18.56
C GLU A 21 2.62 -23.86 -18.40
N ASP A 22 3.24 -24.89 -19.01
CA ASP A 22 2.66 -26.25 -19.10
C ASP A 22 2.81 -27.11 -17.82
N ASN A 23 3.47 -26.61 -16.76
CA ASN A 23 3.66 -27.36 -15.50
C ASN A 23 3.54 -26.46 -14.25
N ALA A 24 2.57 -25.55 -14.24
CA ALA A 24 2.15 -24.91 -12.99
C ALA A 24 1.52 -25.97 -12.07
N ASP A 25 2.22 -26.31 -10.97
CA ASP A 25 1.73 -27.20 -9.89
C ASP A 25 0.27 -26.86 -9.58
N PRO A 26 -0.67 -27.84 -9.55
CA PRO A 26 -2.09 -27.57 -9.31
C PRO A 26 -2.35 -26.65 -8.11
N LYS A 27 -1.51 -26.71 -7.06
CA LYS A 27 -1.58 -25.79 -5.92
C LYS A 27 -1.41 -24.32 -6.30
N VAL A 28 -0.49 -23.99 -7.21
CA VAL A 28 -0.25 -22.62 -7.68
C VAL A 28 -1.48 -22.09 -8.41
N GLN A 29 -2.11 -22.90 -9.25
CA GLN A 29 -3.35 -22.55 -9.96
C GLN A 29 -4.51 -22.33 -8.98
N ILE A 30 -4.65 -23.21 -7.97
CA ILE A 30 -5.66 -23.08 -6.91
C ILE A 30 -5.45 -21.79 -6.10
N HIS A 31 -4.21 -21.47 -5.73
CA HIS A 31 -3.90 -20.22 -5.02
C HIS A 31 -4.18 -18.98 -5.87
N GLN A 32 -3.80 -18.96 -7.15
CA GLN A 32 -4.12 -17.85 -8.07
C GLN A 32 -5.64 -17.65 -8.21
N ALA A 33 -6.40 -18.75 -8.36
CA ALA A 33 -7.87 -18.70 -8.38
C ALA A 33 -8.46 -18.19 -7.06
N ALA A 34 -7.89 -18.60 -5.92
CA ALA A 34 -8.30 -18.14 -4.59
C ALA A 34 -8.06 -16.64 -4.38
N GLU A 35 -6.93 -16.11 -4.87
CA GLU A 35 -6.61 -14.68 -4.83
C GLU A 35 -7.53 -13.87 -5.75
N ALA A 36 -7.74 -14.32 -6.99
CA ALA A 36 -8.67 -13.69 -7.92
C ALA A 36 -10.11 -13.64 -7.38
N ALA A 37 -10.59 -14.74 -6.78
CA ALA A 37 -11.91 -14.79 -6.14
C ALA A 37 -12.01 -13.87 -4.91
N ARG A 38 -10.96 -13.80 -4.08
CA ARG A 38 -10.89 -12.87 -2.94
C ARG A 38 -10.92 -11.42 -3.41
N GLU A 39 -10.21 -11.09 -4.48
CA GLU A 39 -10.17 -9.74 -5.04
C GLU A 39 -11.50 -9.34 -5.67
N GLN A 40 -12.13 -10.22 -6.46
CA GLN A 40 -13.48 -9.98 -6.99
C GLN A 40 -14.50 -9.75 -5.86
N HIS A 41 -14.45 -10.58 -4.82
CA HIS A 41 -15.31 -10.41 -3.65
C HIS A 41 -15.08 -9.05 -2.96
N ARG A 42 -13.82 -8.67 -2.75
CA ARG A 42 -13.43 -7.37 -2.17
C ARG A 42 -13.94 -6.19 -2.99
N GLN A 43 -13.85 -6.25 -4.32
CA GLN A 43 -14.34 -5.21 -5.22
C GLN A 43 -15.87 -5.06 -5.14
N ILE A 44 -16.62 -6.16 -5.12
CA ILE A 44 -18.09 -6.12 -4.97
C ILE A 44 -18.49 -5.49 -3.62
N GLN A 45 -17.80 -5.84 -2.53
CA GLN A 45 -18.04 -5.23 -1.22
C GLN A 45 -17.73 -3.72 -1.20
N GLN A 46 -16.64 -3.30 -1.86
CA GLN A 46 -16.29 -1.87 -1.98
C GLN A 46 -17.32 -1.08 -2.80
N GLN A 47 -17.79 -1.65 -3.91
CA GLN A 47 -18.85 -1.05 -4.73
C GLN A 47 -20.16 -0.92 -3.94
N ALA A 48 -20.57 -1.97 -3.23
CA ALA A 48 -21.75 -1.92 -2.38
C ALA A 48 -21.63 -0.88 -1.26
N ALA A 49 -20.47 -0.81 -0.58
CA ALA A 49 -20.20 0.19 0.44
C ALA A 49 -20.28 1.63 -0.12
N ALA A 50 -19.79 1.88 -1.34
CA ALA A 50 -19.89 3.19 -1.98
C ALA A 50 -21.35 3.59 -2.31
N VAL A 51 -22.14 2.66 -2.87
CA VAL A 51 -23.55 2.90 -3.22
C VAL A 51 -24.41 3.11 -1.96
N ILE A 52 -24.22 2.28 -0.93
CA ILE A 52 -24.89 2.44 0.38
C ILE A 52 -24.46 3.76 1.04
N GLY A 53 -23.18 4.14 0.92
CA GLY A 53 -22.66 5.41 1.40
C GLY A 53 -23.35 6.62 0.77
N ASN A 54 -23.55 6.60 -0.55
CA ASN A 54 -24.29 7.65 -1.27
C ASN A 54 -25.74 7.78 -0.79
N ARG A 55 -26.45 6.64 -0.61
CA ARG A 55 -27.81 6.65 -0.03
C ARG A 55 -27.84 7.33 1.34
N ASN A 56 -26.93 6.94 2.24
CA ASN A 56 -26.84 7.51 3.59
C ASN A 56 -26.48 9.02 3.57
N GLN A 57 -25.67 9.47 2.61
CA GLN A 57 -25.36 10.89 2.43
C GLN A 57 -26.60 11.71 2.03
N LEU A 58 -27.43 11.17 1.13
CA LEU A 58 -28.72 11.78 0.75
C LEU A 58 -29.71 11.80 1.93
N GLU A 59 -29.76 10.75 2.75
CA GLU A 59 -30.57 10.72 3.99
C GLU A 59 -30.16 11.84 4.96
N MET A 60 -28.86 12.02 5.19
CA MET A 60 -28.34 13.11 6.02
C MET A 60 -28.61 14.50 5.41
N GLN A 61 -28.60 14.63 4.08
CA GLN A 61 -28.97 15.87 3.41
C GLN A 61 -30.46 16.19 3.58
N LEU A 62 -31.34 15.21 3.36
CA LEU A 62 -32.78 15.34 3.62
C LEU A 62 -33.05 15.74 5.07
N ALA A 63 -32.39 15.12 6.04
CA ALA A 63 -32.55 15.46 7.46
C ALA A 63 -32.17 16.93 7.77
N ARG A 64 -31.11 17.46 7.13
CA ARG A 64 -30.70 18.87 7.25
C ARG A 64 -31.71 19.81 6.59
N LEU A 65 -32.11 19.53 5.35
CA LEU A 65 -33.07 20.36 4.61
C LEU A 65 -34.44 20.43 5.30
N ASN A 66 -34.95 19.30 5.82
CA ASN A 66 -36.19 19.27 6.60
C ASN A 66 -36.09 20.18 7.84
N LYS A 67 -34.97 20.14 8.57
CA LYS A 67 -34.73 21.01 9.73
C LYS A 67 -34.64 22.49 9.35
N GLU A 68 -34.13 22.80 8.16
CA GLU A 68 -34.07 24.17 7.63
C GLU A 68 -35.45 24.68 7.20
N ARG A 69 -36.24 23.86 6.49
CA ARG A 69 -37.66 24.13 6.20
C ARG A 69 -38.44 24.44 7.48
N ASP A 70 -38.28 23.62 8.52
CA ASP A 70 -39.01 23.82 9.79
C ASP A 70 -38.64 25.14 10.47
N LYS A 71 -37.35 25.51 10.45
CA LYS A 71 -36.85 26.80 10.95
C LYS A 71 -37.40 27.98 10.13
N LEU A 72 -37.38 27.89 8.79
CA LEU A 72 -37.91 28.93 7.90
C LEU A 72 -39.42 29.11 8.09
N THR A 73 -40.15 28.00 8.26
CA THR A 73 -41.59 27.99 8.55
C THR A 73 -41.90 28.67 9.88
N ALA A 74 -41.15 28.36 10.94
CA ALA A 74 -41.31 29.00 12.25
C ALA A 74 -41.00 30.50 12.21
N ASN A 75 -39.94 30.90 11.50
CA ASN A 75 -39.56 32.30 11.31
C ASN A 75 -40.62 33.07 10.51
N ALA A 76 -41.09 32.52 9.37
CA ALA A 76 -42.14 33.12 8.55
C ALA A 76 -43.43 33.32 9.35
N ARG A 77 -43.86 32.30 10.09
CA ARG A 77 -45.04 32.38 10.98
C ARG A 77 -44.89 33.47 12.04
N THR A 78 -43.71 33.58 12.64
CA THR A 78 -43.42 34.61 13.65
C THR A 78 -43.46 36.01 13.04
N ALA A 79 -42.89 36.20 11.84
CA ALA A 79 -42.92 37.47 11.13
C ALA A 79 -44.37 37.90 10.76
N VAL A 80 -45.21 36.97 10.27
CA VAL A 80 -46.64 37.25 10.02
C VAL A 80 -47.37 37.63 11.32
N GLN A 81 -47.14 36.90 12.42
CA GLN A 81 -47.74 37.23 13.72
C GLN A 81 -47.31 38.62 14.24
N GLN A 82 -46.08 39.04 13.97
CA GLN A 82 -45.59 40.38 14.31
C GLN A 82 -46.19 41.46 13.40
N ALA A 83 -46.38 41.18 12.11
CA ALA A 83 -47.09 42.07 11.18
C ALA A 83 -48.54 42.31 11.61
N ASP A 84 -49.28 41.25 11.92
CA ASP A 84 -50.68 41.33 12.37
C ASP A 84 -50.81 42.08 13.70
N ALA A 85 -49.88 41.86 14.63
CA ALA A 85 -49.83 42.60 15.90
C ALA A 85 -49.54 44.11 15.70
N ALA A 86 -48.58 44.45 14.83
CA ALA A 86 -48.26 45.84 14.48
C ALA A 86 -49.46 46.53 13.83
N ARG A 87 -50.13 45.85 12.88
CA ARG A 87 -51.35 46.33 12.23
C ARG A 87 -52.51 46.55 13.22
N ALA A 88 -52.73 45.61 14.14
CA ALA A 88 -53.72 45.77 15.22
C ALA A 88 -53.40 46.94 16.17
N GLY A 89 -52.11 47.28 16.34
CA GLY A 89 -51.65 48.47 17.06
C GLY A 89 -51.70 49.78 16.26
N GLY A 90 -52.07 49.75 14.98
CA GLY A 90 -52.06 50.91 14.08
C GLY A 90 -50.67 51.29 13.53
N GLU A 91 -49.66 50.45 13.71
CA GLU A 91 -48.28 50.69 13.29
C GLU A 91 -48.01 50.20 11.85
N GLU A 92 -48.80 50.67 10.87
CA GLU A 92 -48.84 50.10 9.51
C GLU A 92 -47.47 50.03 8.80
N ALA A 93 -46.58 51.00 9.03
CA ALA A 93 -45.23 50.98 8.47
C ALA A 93 -44.40 49.79 8.97
N LYS A 94 -44.48 49.45 10.27
CA LYS A 94 -43.81 48.28 10.83
C LYS A 94 -44.48 46.97 10.39
N ALA A 95 -45.80 46.98 10.22
CA ALA A 95 -46.52 45.83 9.68
C ALA A 95 -45.97 45.46 8.28
N ALA A 96 -45.78 46.45 7.40
CA ALA A 96 -45.19 46.27 6.08
C ALA A 96 -43.74 45.74 6.12
N GLU A 97 -42.90 46.20 7.06
CA GLU A 97 -41.53 45.68 7.25
C GLU A 97 -41.52 44.19 7.67
N PHE A 98 -42.44 43.80 8.58
CA PHE A 98 -42.60 42.39 8.98
C PHE A 98 -43.18 41.53 7.86
N GLU A 99 -44.11 42.04 7.04
CA GLU A 99 -44.62 41.34 5.85
C GLU A 99 -43.54 41.13 4.79
N GLN A 100 -42.69 42.14 4.55
CA GLN A 100 -41.53 41.99 3.65
C GLN A 100 -40.58 40.90 4.18
N THR A 101 -40.33 40.88 5.49
CA THR A 101 -39.50 39.86 6.14
C THR A 101 -40.12 38.45 6.02
N ALA A 102 -41.43 38.32 6.20
CA ALA A 102 -42.16 37.06 5.98
C ALA A 102 -42.07 36.60 4.52
N GLY A 103 -42.17 37.51 3.55
CA GLY A 103 -42.00 37.21 2.12
C GLY A 103 -40.59 36.71 1.76
N VAL A 104 -39.55 37.24 2.41
CA VAL A 104 -38.17 36.72 2.27
C VAL A 104 -38.07 35.29 2.80
N PHE A 105 -38.59 34.99 3.99
CA PHE A 105 -38.60 33.63 4.51
C PHE A 105 -39.43 32.67 3.67
N ALA A 106 -40.57 33.10 3.13
CA ALA A 106 -41.40 32.30 2.22
C ALA A 106 -40.66 31.97 0.91
N THR A 107 -39.90 32.93 0.36
CA THR A 107 -39.08 32.70 -0.85
C THR A 107 -37.97 31.68 -0.59
N GLN A 108 -37.31 31.76 0.57
CA GLN A 108 -36.31 30.77 1.00
C GLN A 108 -36.93 29.39 1.24
N LEU A 109 -38.12 29.34 1.85
CA LEU A 109 -38.85 28.12 2.14
C LEU A 109 -39.16 27.33 0.85
N VAL A 110 -39.67 28.00 -0.19
CA VAL A 110 -39.95 27.38 -1.49
C VAL A 110 -38.68 26.80 -2.14
N SER A 111 -37.53 27.48 -2.00
CA SER A 111 -36.24 26.96 -2.48
C SER A 111 -35.86 25.67 -1.77
N VAL A 112 -35.93 25.65 -0.43
CA VAL A 112 -35.59 24.48 0.38
C VAL A 112 -36.57 23.33 0.15
N GLU A 113 -37.87 23.61 -0.03
CA GLU A 113 -38.88 22.60 -0.36
C GLU A 113 -38.61 21.96 -1.74
N THR A 114 -38.21 22.76 -2.73
CA THR A 114 -37.79 22.27 -4.06
C THR A 114 -36.54 21.37 -3.96
N GLU A 115 -35.56 21.76 -3.13
CA GLU A 115 -34.36 20.95 -2.87
C GLU A 115 -34.69 19.64 -2.12
N ILE A 116 -35.66 19.65 -1.20
CA ILE A 116 -36.15 18.43 -0.53
C ILE A 116 -36.76 17.48 -1.56
N GLU A 117 -37.61 17.96 -2.46
CA GLU A 117 -38.25 17.14 -3.50
C GLU A 117 -37.21 16.48 -4.40
N GLN A 118 -36.28 17.27 -4.97
CA GLN A 118 -35.18 16.76 -5.80
C GLN A 118 -34.29 15.76 -5.05
N THR A 119 -33.93 16.05 -3.79
CA THR A 119 -33.12 15.14 -2.98
C THR A 119 -33.88 13.85 -2.63
N THR A 120 -35.21 13.91 -2.49
CA THR A 120 -36.07 12.74 -2.24
C THR A 120 -36.13 11.83 -3.45
N GLU A 121 -36.24 12.38 -4.67
CA GLU A 121 -36.15 11.59 -5.91
C GLU A 121 -34.80 10.88 -6.05
N MET A 122 -33.70 11.60 -5.82
CA MET A 122 -32.35 11.02 -5.83
C MET A 122 -32.17 9.96 -4.75
N HIS A 123 -32.70 10.18 -3.54
CA HIS A 123 -32.67 9.20 -2.46
C HIS A 123 -33.45 7.93 -2.83
N ALA A 124 -34.66 8.03 -3.39
CA ALA A 124 -35.44 6.88 -3.83
C ALA A 124 -34.77 6.07 -4.96
N GLN A 125 -33.94 6.71 -5.79
CA GLN A 125 -33.07 6.02 -6.75
C GLN A 125 -31.89 5.32 -6.02
N ALA A 126 -31.23 6.01 -5.10
CA ALA A 126 -30.12 5.47 -4.32
C ALA A 126 -30.53 4.32 -3.38
N VAL A 127 -31.75 4.31 -2.85
CA VAL A 127 -32.32 3.19 -2.06
C VAL A 127 -32.35 1.92 -2.89
N ARG A 128 -32.94 1.96 -4.09
CA ARG A 128 -33.02 0.80 -4.99
C ARG A 128 -31.63 0.30 -5.40
N ALA A 129 -30.73 1.21 -5.76
CA ALA A 129 -29.35 0.86 -6.08
C ALA A 129 -28.60 0.22 -4.89
N ALA A 130 -28.83 0.71 -3.67
CA ALA A 130 -28.24 0.15 -2.45
C ALA A 130 -28.81 -1.23 -2.10
N GLU A 131 -30.11 -1.46 -2.31
CA GLU A 131 -30.75 -2.78 -2.14
C GLU A 131 -30.19 -3.80 -3.13
N GLU A 132 -30.07 -3.45 -4.41
CA GLU A 132 -29.46 -4.29 -5.43
C GLU A 132 -27.99 -4.61 -5.11
N ALA A 133 -27.20 -3.59 -4.75
CA ALA A 133 -25.79 -3.76 -4.39
C ALA A 133 -25.62 -4.61 -3.11
N GLN A 134 -26.50 -4.47 -2.12
CA GLN A 134 -26.51 -5.31 -0.92
C GLN A 134 -26.86 -6.78 -1.25
N GLN A 135 -27.79 -7.02 -2.17
CA GLN A 135 -28.09 -8.38 -2.65
C GLN A 135 -26.90 -9.00 -3.38
N GLN A 136 -26.24 -8.24 -4.28
CA GLN A 136 -25.03 -8.70 -4.97
C GLN A 136 -23.87 -8.98 -4.00
N ALA A 137 -23.65 -8.12 -3.00
CA ALA A 137 -22.66 -8.32 -1.95
C ALA A 137 -22.94 -9.59 -1.13
N LYS A 138 -24.21 -9.86 -0.79
CA LYS A 138 -24.62 -11.10 -0.10
C LYS A 138 -24.41 -12.35 -0.96
N GLN A 139 -24.80 -12.32 -2.23
CA GLN A 139 -24.56 -13.43 -3.17
C GLN A 139 -23.06 -13.70 -3.37
N SER A 140 -22.26 -12.62 -3.48
CA SER A 140 -20.80 -12.68 -3.54
C SER A 140 -20.19 -13.31 -2.29
N GLN A 141 -20.70 -12.99 -1.09
CA GLN A 141 -20.28 -13.62 0.16
C GLN A 141 -20.53 -15.13 0.14
N THR A 142 -21.75 -15.57 -0.16
CA THR A 142 -22.10 -17.00 -0.21
C THR A 142 -21.25 -17.75 -1.23
N ARG A 143 -21.12 -17.23 -2.45
CA ARG A 143 -20.27 -17.83 -3.49
C ARG A 143 -18.79 -17.90 -3.09
N PHE A 144 -18.29 -16.90 -2.37
CA PHE A 144 -16.91 -16.89 -1.87
C PHE A 144 -16.69 -17.92 -0.75
N GLU A 145 -17.70 -18.19 0.09
CA GLU A 145 -17.66 -19.25 1.11
C GLU A 145 -17.71 -20.67 0.51
N GLU A 146 -18.53 -20.87 -0.53
CA GLU A 146 -18.56 -22.09 -1.34
C GLU A 146 -17.20 -22.34 -2.00
N LEU A 147 -16.65 -21.33 -2.69
CA LEU A 147 -15.34 -21.40 -3.33
C LEU A 147 -14.21 -21.70 -2.34
N LYS A 148 -14.20 -21.06 -1.15
CA LYS A 148 -13.22 -21.39 -0.08
C LYS A 148 -13.27 -22.85 0.34
N THR A 149 -14.43 -23.50 0.25
CA THR A 149 -14.60 -24.91 0.63
C THR A 149 -14.12 -25.83 -0.47
N GLN A 150 -14.44 -25.53 -1.72
CA GLN A 150 -13.91 -26.22 -2.90
C GLN A 150 -12.38 -26.11 -3.00
N ILE A 151 -11.81 -24.92 -2.73
CA ILE A 151 -10.36 -24.68 -2.69
C ILE A 151 -9.68 -25.59 -1.67
N ARG A 152 -10.19 -25.68 -0.43
CA ARG A 152 -9.63 -26.57 0.61
C ARG A 152 -9.70 -28.05 0.23
N GLU A 153 -10.75 -28.46 -0.47
CA GLU A 153 -10.87 -29.83 -0.98
C GLU A 153 -9.84 -30.11 -2.09
N LEU A 154 -9.71 -29.21 -3.06
CA LEU A 154 -8.73 -29.30 -4.15
C LEU A 154 -7.27 -29.25 -3.65
N GLU A 155 -6.97 -28.43 -2.63
CA GLU A 155 -5.66 -28.39 -1.97
C GLU A 155 -5.33 -29.76 -1.35
N SER A 156 -6.28 -30.37 -0.63
CA SER A 156 -6.13 -31.71 -0.04
C SER A 156 -5.96 -32.81 -1.10
N GLN A 157 -6.71 -32.74 -2.21
CA GLN A 157 -6.55 -33.67 -3.34
C GLN A 157 -5.18 -33.51 -4.02
N ALA A 158 -4.71 -32.27 -4.21
CA ALA A 158 -3.38 -31.99 -4.76
C ALA A 158 -2.26 -32.47 -3.83
N ASP A 159 -2.42 -32.35 -2.51
CA ASP A 159 -1.49 -32.94 -1.52
C ASP A 159 -1.44 -34.47 -1.62
N GLN A 160 -2.59 -35.14 -1.69
CA GLN A 160 -2.67 -36.60 -1.83
C GLN A 160 -2.03 -37.08 -3.14
N ALA A 161 -2.27 -36.38 -4.25
CA ALA A 161 -1.64 -36.67 -5.54
C ALA A 161 -0.12 -36.46 -5.48
N LYS A 162 0.35 -35.37 -4.88
CA LYS A 162 1.78 -35.05 -4.73
C LYS A 162 2.52 -36.06 -3.85
N MET A 163 1.89 -36.58 -2.81
CA MET A 163 2.42 -37.67 -2.00
C MET A 163 2.53 -38.98 -2.79
N GLN A 164 1.56 -39.29 -3.65
CA GLN A 164 1.61 -40.44 -4.55
C GLN A 164 2.70 -40.29 -5.61
N GLU A 165 2.84 -39.11 -6.23
CA GLU A 165 3.95 -38.79 -7.15
C GLU A 165 5.32 -38.89 -6.47
N GLN A 166 5.45 -38.40 -5.24
CA GLN A 166 6.71 -38.50 -4.50
C GLN A 166 7.05 -39.95 -4.20
N THR A 167 6.05 -40.75 -3.77
CA THR A 167 6.22 -42.18 -3.49
C THR A 167 6.57 -42.97 -4.74
N SER A 168 5.92 -42.69 -5.88
CA SER A 168 6.25 -43.33 -7.15
C SER A 168 7.61 -42.90 -7.68
N ARG A 169 8.01 -41.62 -7.58
CA ARG A 169 9.38 -41.16 -7.88
C ARG A 169 10.44 -41.83 -6.99
N THR A 170 10.16 -42.08 -5.70
CA THR A 170 11.13 -42.81 -4.85
C THR A 170 11.21 -44.28 -5.20
N LEU A 171 10.09 -44.93 -5.56
CA LEU A 171 10.07 -46.31 -6.05
C LEU A 171 10.80 -46.45 -7.40
N ASP A 172 10.50 -45.58 -8.37
CA ASP A 172 11.17 -45.51 -9.68
C ASP A 172 12.68 -45.24 -9.53
N GLY A 173 13.05 -44.33 -8.63
CA GLY A 173 14.45 -44.09 -8.27
C GLY A 173 15.15 -45.29 -7.60
N MET A 174 14.41 -46.17 -6.91
CA MET A 174 14.96 -47.42 -6.36
C MET A 174 15.02 -48.54 -7.42
N GLN A 175 14.05 -48.59 -8.34
CA GLN A 175 14.04 -49.53 -9.47
C GLN A 175 15.18 -49.21 -10.45
N GLY A 176 15.37 -47.93 -10.80
CA GLY A 176 16.45 -47.47 -11.68
C GLY A 176 17.86 -47.68 -11.13
N VAL A 177 18.01 -47.76 -9.80
CA VAL A 177 19.28 -48.14 -9.14
C VAL A 177 19.59 -49.65 -9.28
N SER A 178 18.61 -50.47 -9.68
CA SER A 178 18.77 -51.94 -9.79
C SER A 178 19.11 -52.44 -11.20
N ASP A 179 19.01 -51.60 -12.24
CA ASP A 179 19.24 -51.97 -13.65
C ASP A 179 20.22 -51.04 -14.40
N ASP A 180 20.87 -50.09 -13.73
CA ASP A 180 21.92 -49.24 -14.32
C ASP A 180 23.33 -49.76 -13.97
N PRO A 181 24.22 -50.05 -14.95
CA PRO A 181 25.64 -50.33 -14.68
C PRO A 181 26.40 -49.14 -14.06
N ASN A 182 25.78 -47.97 -13.90
CA ASN A 182 26.32 -46.77 -13.23
C ASN A 182 25.92 -46.64 -11.75
N VAL A 183 25.73 -47.75 -11.02
CA VAL A 183 26.01 -47.72 -9.57
C VAL A 183 27.42 -47.14 -9.39
N PRO A 184 27.65 -46.06 -8.60
CA PRO A 184 28.95 -45.42 -8.52
C PRO A 184 30.03 -46.40 -8.04
N THR A 185 30.78 -46.96 -8.98
CA THR A 185 31.95 -47.77 -8.68
C THR A 185 32.95 -46.89 -7.93
N LEU A 186 33.82 -47.51 -7.12
CA LEU A 186 34.88 -46.76 -6.44
C LEU A 186 35.77 -46.00 -7.45
N GLU A 187 35.81 -46.48 -8.70
CA GLU A 187 36.46 -45.82 -9.84
C GLU A 187 35.70 -44.55 -10.30
N GLY A 188 34.39 -44.62 -10.50
CA GLY A 188 33.58 -43.44 -10.85
C GLY A 188 33.54 -42.39 -9.74
N VAL A 189 33.68 -42.79 -8.46
CA VAL A 189 33.87 -41.86 -7.34
C VAL A 189 35.28 -41.25 -7.37
N ARG A 190 36.32 -42.04 -7.64
CA ARG A 190 37.70 -41.56 -7.83
C ARG A 190 37.78 -40.51 -8.93
N GLU A 191 37.26 -40.81 -10.12
CA GLU A 191 37.25 -39.88 -11.27
C GLU A 191 36.49 -38.58 -10.95
N LYS A 192 35.42 -38.64 -10.15
CA LYS A 192 34.65 -37.47 -9.70
C LYS A 192 35.39 -36.64 -8.64
N ILE A 193 36.21 -37.26 -7.80
CA ILE A 193 37.12 -36.59 -6.86
C ILE A 193 38.28 -35.95 -7.61
N GLU A 194 38.92 -36.68 -8.53
CA GLU A 194 39.99 -36.18 -9.40
C GLU A 194 39.50 -35.01 -10.26
N GLY A 195 38.31 -35.11 -10.87
CA GLY A 195 37.68 -34.02 -11.62
C GLY A 195 37.24 -32.83 -10.76
N ARG A 196 37.04 -33.00 -9.44
CA ARG A 196 36.89 -31.87 -8.49
C ARG A 196 38.23 -31.27 -8.12
N TYR A 197 39.24 -32.10 -7.89
CA TYR A 197 40.60 -31.67 -7.57
C TYR A 197 41.24 -30.89 -8.74
N ALA A 198 41.14 -31.39 -9.97
CA ALA A 198 41.60 -30.71 -11.17
C ALA A 198 40.86 -29.38 -11.43
N ARG A 199 39.56 -29.29 -11.14
CA ARG A 199 38.83 -28.00 -11.18
C ARG A 199 39.28 -27.04 -10.08
N ALA A 200 39.56 -27.53 -8.87
CA ALA A 200 40.06 -26.70 -7.78
C ALA A 200 41.47 -26.17 -8.11
N LEU A 201 42.34 -27.02 -8.65
CA LEU A 201 43.68 -26.65 -9.10
C LEU A 201 43.63 -25.64 -10.26
N GLY A 202 42.81 -25.89 -11.29
CA GLY A 202 42.62 -24.96 -12.40
C GLY A 202 41.93 -23.64 -11.98
N ALA A 203 41.06 -23.67 -10.96
CA ALA A 203 40.50 -22.45 -10.38
C ALA A 203 41.55 -21.67 -9.55
N GLN A 204 42.51 -22.38 -8.93
CA GLN A 204 43.64 -21.77 -8.23
C GLN A 204 44.64 -21.18 -9.22
N GLU A 205 45.01 -21.89 -10.29
CA GLU A 205 45.82 -21.36 -11.40
C GLU A 205 45.14 -20.15 -12.05
N LEU A 206 43.82 -20.18 -12.24
CA LEU A 206 43.06 -19.03 -12.76
C LEU A 206 43.05 -17.86 -11.76
N ALA A 207 42.95 -18.14 -10.45
CA ALA A 207 43.02 -17.12 -9.42
C ALA A 207 44.41 -16.46 -9.36
N GLU A 208 45.49 -17.26 -9.37
CA GLU A 208 46.89 -16.82 -9.39
C GLU A 208 47.18 -16.00 -10.66
N ASN A 209 46.80 -16.49 -11.84
CA ASN A 209 46.90 -15.73 -13.10
C ASN A 209 46.04 -14.45 -13.09
N SER A 210 44.86 -14.44 -12.45
CA SER A 210 44.03 -13.24 -12.34
C SER A 210 44.58 -12.21 -11.33
N ALA A 211 45.35 -12.65 -10.34
CA ALA A 211 45.97 -11.78 -9.33
C ALA A 211 47.29 -11.21 -9.86
N ALA A 212 48.14 -12.06 -10.47
CA ALA A 212 49.34 -11.63 -11.18
C ALA A 212 48.99 -10.73 -12.37
N GLY A 213 47.96 -11.08 -13.16
CA GLY A 213 47.47 -10.26 -14.26
C GLY A 213 46.96 -8.89 -13.81
N ARG A 214 46.17 -8.84 -12.71
CA ARG A 214 45.71 -7.55 -12.16
C ARG A 214 46.82 -6.72 -11.52
N MET A 215 47.83 -7.34 -10.90
CA MET A 215 49.00 -6.60 -10.43
C MET A 215 49.83 -6.05 -11.61
N ALA A 216 50.06 -6.84 -12.66
CA ALA A 216 50.76 -6.37 -13.85
C ALA A 216 50.00 -5.24 -14.59
N GLU A 217 48.66 -5.31 -14.63
CA GLU A 217 47.81 -4.27 -15.22
C GLU A 217 47.77 -2.99 -14.36
N ILE A 218 47.75 -3.11 -13.02
CA ILE A 218 47.87 -1.97 -12.09
C ILE A 218 49.27 -1.35 -12.12
N GLU A 219 50.33 -2.15 -12.18
CA GLU A 219 51.70 -1.64 -12.32
C GLU A 219 51.86 -0.90 -13.66
N ALA A 220 51.43 -1.49 -14.79
CA ALA A 220 51.48 -0.83 -16.10
C ALA A 220 50.69 0.49 -16.13
N ALA A 221 49.44 0.48 -15.66
CA ALA A 221 48.62 1.69 -15.60
C ALA A 221 49.18 2.75 -14.63
N GLY A 222 49.78 2.31 -13.51
CA GLY A 222 50.43 3.17 -12.54
C GLY A 222 51.73 3.78 -13.04
N THR A 223 52.54 3.04 -13.79
CA THR A 223 53.79 3.54 -14.38
C THR A 223 53.53 4.53 -15.50
N ASP A 224 52.56 4.27 -16.40
CA ASP A 224 52.26 5.18 -17.51
C ASP A 224 51.70 6.51 -16.99
N ALA A 225 50.73 6.48 -16.06
CA ALA A 225 50.17 7.69 -15.46
C ALA A 225 51.24 8.50 -14.69
N SER A 226 52.13 7.82 -13.96
CA SER A 226 53.24 8.47 -13.25
C SER A 226 54.30 9.06 -14.19
N ALA A 227 54.58 8.38 -15.30
CA ALA A 227 55.51 8.84 -16.33
C ALA A 227 54.96 10.07 -17.07
N ASP A 228 53.67 10.07 -17.43
CA ASP A 228 53.01 11.22 -18.05
C ASP A 228 52.97 12.43 -17.11
N MET A 229 52.67 12.23 -15.83
CA MET A 229 52.78 13.30 -14.82
C MET A 229 54.20 13.84 -14.72
N ARG A 230 55.22 12.98 -14.67
CA ARG A 230 56.62 13.41 -14.57
C ARG A 230 57.12 14.11 -15.84
N LEU A 231 56.66 13.69 -17.02
CA LEU A 231 56.93 14.35 -18.30
C LEU A 231 56.21 15.69 -18.42
N ALA A 232 55.00 15.82 -17.87
CA ALA A 232 54.29 17.09 -17.77
C ALA A 232 54.98 18.06 -16.81
N GLU A 233 55.44 17.58 -15.65
CA GLU A 233 56.22 18.36 -14.69
C GLU A 233 57.56 18.82 -15.28
N ILE A 234 58.31 17.93 -15.95
CA ILE A 234 59.55 18.29 -16.66
C ILE A 234 59.27 19.30 -17.79
N ARG A 235 58.17 19.15 -18.56
CA ARG A 235 57.78 20.17 -19.56
C ARG A 235 57.41 21.50 -18.93
N ALA A 236 56.74 21.51 -17.78
CA ALA A 236 56.42 22.74 -17.04
C ALA A 236 57.68 23.41 -16.48
N GLN A 237 58.64 22.63 -15.95
CA GLN A 237 59.94 23.13 -15.52
C GLN A 237 60.74 23.71 -16.70
N MET A 238 60.86 22.99 -17.83
CA MET A 238 61.53 23.52 -19.02
C MET A 238 60.83 24.75 -19.62
N ALA A 239 59.50 24.86 -19.53
CA ALA A 239 58.77 26.05 -19.97
C ALA A 239 58.98 27.24 -19.01
N SER A 240 59.12 26.98 -17.71
CA SER A 240 59.43 27.98 -16.69
C SER A 240 60.87 28.50 -16.83
N GLU A 241 61.84 27.59 -16.97
CA GLU A 241 63.27 27.92 -17.12
C GLU A 241 63.60 28.51 -18.51
N GLY A 242 62.85 28.14 -19.55
CA GLY A 242 62.94 28.72 -20.89
C GLY A 242 62.14 30.00 -21.11
N GLY A 243 61.19 30.33 -20.23
CA GLY A 243 60.30 31.48 -20.37
C GLY A 243 60.78 32.78 -19.72
N ASN A 244 61.80 32.73 -18.85
CA ASN A 244 62.18 33.86 -17.99
C ASN A 244 63.32 34.75 -18.54
N GLN A 245 63.49 34.77 -19.87
CA GLN A 245 64.36 35.70 -20.59
C GLN A 245 63.61 36.26 -21.81
N LEU A 246 62.80 37.30 -21.59
CA LEU A 246 62.61 38.50 -22.43
C LEU A 246 61.37 39.30 -21.98
N GLU A 247 61.46 40.63 -22.09
CA GLU A 247 60.37 41.62 -21.96
C GLU A 247 59.64 41.79 -20.60
N SER A 248 60.26 42.63 -19.77
CA SER A 248 59.63 43.43 -18.70
C SER A 248 58.32 44.14 -19.10
N GLY A 249 57.29 44.13 -18.23
CA GLY A 249 56.05 44.90 -18.48
C GLY A 249 54.97 44.91 -17.39
N ALA A 250 55.21 45.59 -16.26
CA ALA A 250 54.26 46.24 -15.33
C ALA A 250 52.91 45.56 -14.91
N GLY A 251 52.67 45.45 -13.59
CA GLY A 251 51.31 45.31 -13.04
C GLY A 251 51.21 44.60 -11.67
N GLU A 252 51.09 45.37 -10.59
CA GLU A 252 50.99 44.89 -9.19
C GLU A 252 49.51 44.65 -8.76
N PRO A 253 49.16 44.16 -7.54
CA PRO A 253 48.60 42.81 -7.38
C PRO A 253 47.32 42.75 -6.51
N ALA A 254 46.85 41.53 -6.15
CA ALA A 254 46.54 41.08 -4.77
C ALA A 254 45.44 39.99 -4.68
N GLY A 255 45.52 39.14 -3.65
CA GLY A 255 44.39 38.33 -3.13
C GLY A 255 44.65 36.81 -3.11
N ALA A 256 44.70 36.21 -1.92
CA ALA A 256 45.00 34.78 -1.71
C ALA A 256 44.23 34.18 -0.52
N LEU A 257 44.44 32.87 -0.30
CA LEU A 257 44.01 32.01 0.84
C LEU A 257 42.55 31.50 0.75
N GLU A 258 42.29 30.19 0.63
CA GLU A 258 42.60 29.00 1.45
C GLU A 258 41.72 28.79 2.70
N GLN A 259 41.12 27.59 2.78
CA GLN A 259 40.63 26.98 4.02
C GLN A 259 40.47 25.46 3.82
N GLY A 260 40.72 24.66 4.87
CA GLY A 260 40.63 23.19 4.85
C GLY A 260 40.28 22.59 6.23
N ASP A 261 40.15 21.26 6.27
CA ASP A 261 39.81 20.37 7.40
C ASP A 261 38.41 20.58 8.05
N ALA A 262 37.56 19.56 8.28
CA ALA A 262 37.71 18.23 8.91
C ALA A 262 37.86 18.32 10.46
N ALA A 263 37.34 17.41 11.30
CA ALA A 263 36.32 16.36 11.17
C ALA A 263 35.79 15.96 12.57
N GLN A 264 34.66 15.23 12.62
CA GLN A 264 34.21 14.27 13.66
C GLN A 264 34.34 14.57 15.18
N GLY A 265 33.22 14.39 15.90
CA GLY A 265 33.17 14.17 17.36
C GLY A 265 31.75 13.84 17.80
N ALA A 266 31.55 12.86 18.69
CA ALA A 266 30.22 12.30 19.00
C ALA A 266 29.79 12.48 20.46
N ALA A 267 28.45 12.47 20.65
CA ALA A 267 27.68 12.26 21.90
C ALA A 267 27.76 13.33 23.01
N GLU A 268 26.58 13.90 23.37
CA GLU A 268 25.82 13.58 24.61
C GLU A 268 24.98 14.79 25.13
N GLY A 269 23.75 14.55 25.64
CA GLY A 269 23.12 15.40 26.67
C GLY A 269 21.78 16.13 26.39
N ALA A 270 20.99 16.29 27.47
CA ALA A 270 19.80 17.15 27.70
C ALA A 270 18.47 16.77 26.98
N ALA A 271 17.41 16.33 27.70
CA ALA A 271 16.41 17.07 28.52
C ALA A 271 15.21 17.56 27.66
N GLU A 272 13.95 17.75 28.10
CA GLU A 272 13.19 17.61 29.36
C GLU A 272 11.69 17.38 28.95
N GLY A 273 10.71 16.86 29.70
CA GLY A 273 10.54 16.35 31.09
C GLY A 273 9.32 15.39 31.10
N ALA A 274 8.32 15.43 31.97
CA ALA A 274 8.21 15.52 33.45
C ALA A 274 6.70 15.44 33.84
N ALA A 275 6.26 14.37 34.51
CA ALA A 275 4.96 14.29 35.20
C ALA A 275 4.97 13.22 36.30
N ALA A 276 4.72 13.60 37.55
CA ALA A 276 4.71 12.77 38.76
C ALA A 276 3.87 13.49 39.87
N PRO A 277 3.52 12.87 41.01
CA PRO A 277 2.18 12.31 41.16
C PRO A 277 1.50 12.65 42.54
N ASP A 278 0.55 11.80 42.95
CA ASP A 278 0.02 11.62 44.32
C ASP A 278 -1.02 12.68 44.83
N THR A 279 -1.98 12.36 45.74
CA THR A 279 -2.17 11.17 46.60
C THR A 279 -3.65 10.91 46.99
N ASP A 280 -3.94 9.64 47.32
CA ASP A 280 -4.81 9.10 48.40
C ASP A 280 -6.31 9.43 48.59
N ALA A 281 -7.10 8.36 48.79
CA ALA A 281 -7.95 8.07 49.98
C ALA A 281 -9.29 7.35 49.65
N ALA A 282 -9.48 6.17 50.25
CA ALA A 282 -10.78 5.49 50.39
C ALA A 282 -11.34 5.68 51.84
N PRO A 283 -12.61 5.35 52.16
CA PRO A 283 -12.93 3.95 52.52
C PRO A 283 -14.38 3.45 52.22
N ASN A 284 -14.63 2.19 52.57
CA ASN A 284 -15.87 1.38 52.37
C ASN A 284 -17.11 1.79 53.20
N ALA A 285 -18.30 1.46 52.65
CA ALA A 285 -19.52 0.92 53.29
C ALA A 285 -20.66 0.93 52.24
N ASP A 286 -21.68 0.07 52.22
CA ASP A 286 -21.99 -1.24 52.83
C ASP A 286 -23.10 -1.89 51.96
N ALA A 287 -23.32 -3.20 52.02
CA ALA A 287 -24.31 -3.88 51.16
C ALA A 287 -25.03 -5.07 51.84
N ALA A 288 -26.24 -4.82 52.33
CA ALA A 288 -27.24 -5.85 52.69
C ALA A 288 -28.64 -5.22 52.86
N ASP A 289 -29.69 -5.97 52.45
CA ASP A 289 -31.10 -5.94 52.95
C ASP A 289 -31.90 -4.60 52.98
N ALA A 290 -33.24 -4.56 52.81
CA ALA A 290 -34.27 -5.57 52.56
C ALA A 290 -35.53 -4.93 51.92
N GLU A 291 -36.63 -5.70 51.96
CA GLU A 291 -38.06 -5.30 51.88
C GLU A 291 -38.80 -5.23 50.52
N HIS A 292 -39.69 -6.22 50.39
CA HIS A 292 -40.96 -6.25 49.66
C HIS A 292 -41.87 -5.04 50.01
N PRO A 293 -42.91 -4.76 49.19
CA PRO A 293 -44.22 -5.32 49.54
C PRO A 293 -44.96 -5.98 48.36
N ASP A 294 -45.47 -7.17 48.68
CA ASP A 294 -46.83 -7.71 48.45
C ASP A 294 -47.63 -7.58 47.15
N VAL A 295 -48.54 -8.55 47.07
CA VAL A 295 -49.53 -8.86 46.02
C VAL A 295 -50.93 -8.44 46.53
N ASP A 296 -51.95 -8.62 45.70
CA ASP A 296 -53.39 -8.42 45.96
C ASP A 296 -53.82 -6.92 45.99
N ASP A 297 -54.99 -6.55 45.49
CA ASP A 297 -56.25 -7.31 45.48
C ASP A 297 -57.09 -7.09 44.19
N ALA A 298 -58.16 -7.85 44.04
CA ALA A 298 -59.09 -7.82 42.91
C ALA A 298 -60.40 -7.08 43.23
N ASP A 299 -60.97 -6.37 42.24
CA ASP A 299 -62.42 -6.18 42.06
C ASP A 299 -62.67 -5.70 40.61
N VAL A 300 -63.39 -6.44 39.75
CA VAL A 300 -64.85 -6.38 39.57
C VAL A 300 -65.37 -4.97 39.25
N THR A 301 -65.68 -4.69 37.98
CA THR A 301 -67.02 -4.25 37.51
C THR A 301 -67.05 -3.93 36.00
N VAL A 302 -68.22 -4.20 35.39
CA VAL A 302 -68.68 -3.91 34.00
C VAL A 302 -68.08 -4.76 32.88
#